data_AF-A0A0U3D3Y8-F1
#
_entry.id   AF-A0A0U3D3Y8-F1
#
_cell.length_a   1.000
_cell.length_b   1.000
_cell.length_c   1.000
_cell.angle_alpha   90.00
_cell.angle_beta   90.00
_cell.angle_gamma   90.00
#
_symmetry.space_group_name_H-M   'P 1'
#
loop_
_entity.id
_entity.type
_entity.pdbx_description
1 polymer ?
#
loop_
_entity_poly.entity_id
_entity_poly.type
_entity_poly.pdbx_seq_one_letter_code
_entity_poly.pdbx_strand_id
1 'polypeptide(L)'
;MSAELTVALVGVGGAFGGAIIGGVAAMASASITGKRTMEAATKTYQGALDVARRTAQQQAYTLLLNAANRYEEATEGQIDAAAELIEALCDRSQGIPSELSEARLQAHRNVVSEVRSLGEVLAAVRVVGLEGPSIVHEAAKSVRDSASNLARLLESVEEVNQFDNGEFNPIHRPQWARRRHDALRSSIEDFGVIARLNGGYAGSGDVE
;
A
#
# COMPACT_ATOMS: atom_id res chain seq x y z
N MET A 1 -48.88 -0.06 -10.26
CA MET A 1 -47.73 0.43 -11.04
C MET A 1 -46.52 0.39 -10.13
N SER A 2 -45.66 -0.60 -10.34
CA SER A 2 -44.46 -0.85 -9.54
C SER A 2 -43.31 -0.04 -10.12
N ALA A 3 -42.59 0.71 -9.29
CA ALA A 3 -41.34 1.34 -9.69
C ALA A 3 -40.19 0.37 -9.40
N GLU A 4 -39.70 -0.30 -10.44
CA GLU A 4 -38.40 -0.99 -10.43
C GLU A 4 -37.29 0.06 -10.29
N LEU A 5 -36.43 -0.09 -9.29
CA LEU A 5 -35.26 0.74 -9.09
C LEU A 5 -34.03 -0.08 -9.49
N THR A 6 -33.64 0.06 -10.75
CA THR A 6 -32.40 -0.46 -11.32
C THR A 6 -31.22 0.38 -10.83
N VAL A 7 -30.35 -0.21 -10.00
CA VAL A 7 -29.05 0.38 -9.68
C VAL A 7 -28.02 -0.19 -10.65
N ALA A 8 -27.61 0.63 -11.61
CA ALA A 8 -26.53 0.30 -12.54
C ALA A 8 -25.17 0.60 -11.89
N LEU A 9 -24.46 -0.46 -11.51
CA LEU A 9 -23.05 -0.42 -11.11
C LEU A 9 -22.20 -0.49 -12.39
N VAL A 10 -21.75 0.67 -12.89
CA VAL A 10 -20.79 0.76 -14.00
C VAL A 10 -19.39 0.96 -13.42
N GLY A 11 -18.51 -0.02 -13.61
CA GLY A 11 -17.14 -0.04 -13.06
C GLY A 11 -16.05 0.20 -14.09
N VAL A 12 -14.80 0.27 -13.62
CA VAL A 12 -13.52 -0.09 -14.27
C VAL A 12 -12.47 -0.18 -13.12
N GLY A 13 -11.62 -1.19 -12.89
CA GLY A 13 -11.38 -2.53 -13.40
C GLY A 13 -10.28 -3.16 -12.52
N GLY A 14 -10.32 -4.49 -12.30
CA GLY A 14 -9.28 -5.25 -11.58
C GLY A 14 -9.76 -5.93 -10.30
N ALA A 15 -9.98 -7.24 -10.37
CA ALA A 15 -10.68 -8.08 -9.41
C ALA A 15 -10.01 -8.20 -8.04
N PHE A 16 -10.72 -7.86 -6.96
CA PHE A 16 -11.02 -8.72 -5.81
C PHE A 16 -12.28 -8.16 -5.11
N GLY A 17 -13.32 -9.00 -4.97
CA GLY A 17 -14.65 -8.63 -4.47
C GLY A 17 -14.69 -8.29 -2.96
N GLY A 18 -15.75 -7.70 -2.43
CA GLY A 18 -17.02 -7.32 -3.05
C GLY A 18 -17.87 -6.46 -2.09
N ALA A 19 -18.89 -5.83 -2.67
CA ALA A 19 -20.10 -5.27 -2.06
C ALA A 19 -20.00 -4.57 -0.69
N ILE A 20 -19.75 -3.26 -0.70
CA ILE A 20 -20.24 -2.40 0.40
C ILE A 20 -21.69 -2.06 0.08
N ILE A 21 -22.60 -2.86 0.63
CA ILE A 21 -24.04 -2.64 0.59
C ILE A 21 -24.36 -1.32 1.30
N GLY A 22 -24.84 -0.35 0.53
CA GLY A 22 -25.43 0.90 1.02
C GLY A 22 -26.76 0.64 1.73
N GLY A 23 -26.71 0.17 2.98
CA GLY A 23 -27.89 -0.16 3.78
C GLY A 23 -28.18 0.84 4.90
N VAL A 24 -28.51 2.10 4.59
CA VAL A 24 -29.05 3.04 5.61
C VAL A 24 -30.25 3.87 5.13
N ALA A 25 -30.63 3.83 3.85
CA ALA A 25 -31.69 4.72 3.33
C ALA A 25 -33.14 4.32 3.71
N ALA A 26 -33.38 3.21 4.41
CA ALA A 26 -34.74 2.65 4.58
C ALA A 26 -35.44 2.94 5.93
N MET A 27 -34.86 3.66 6.89
CA MET A 27 -35.49 3.87 8.22
C MET A 27 -35.77 5.34 8.58
N ALA A 28 -36.33 6.10 7.64
CA ALA A 28 -36.74 7.49 7.89
C ALA A 28 -38.24 7.66 8.24
N SER A 29 -39.07 6.61 8.28
CA SER A 29 -40.53 6.77 8.39
C SER A 29 -41.14 6.44 9.76
N ALA A 30 -40.39 6.52 10.87
CA ALA A 30 -40.98 6.28 12.20
C ALA A 30 -40.36 7.12 13.32
N SER A 31 -40.58 8.44 13.31
CA SER A 31 -40.45 9.24 14.54
C SER A 31 -41.20 10.58 14.50
N ILE A 32 -42.52 10.54 14.37
CA ILE A 32 -43.38 11.63 14.87
C ILE A 32 -43.94 11.18 16.21
N THR A 33 -43.15 11.20 17.30
CA THR A 33 -43.65 11.22 18.69
C THR A 33 -42.55 11.62 19.69
N GLY A 34 -42.58 12.85 20.21
CA GLY A 34 -42.01 13.22 21.52
C GLY A 34 -40.52 13.58 21.59
N LYS A 35 -40.18 14.75 22.16
CA LYS A 35 -38.80 15.28 22.31
C LYS A 35 -37.79 14.34 22.98
N ARG A 36 -38.22 13.31 23.74
CA ARG A 36 -37.35 12.26 24.31
C ARG A 36 -36.97 11.15 23.33
N THR A 37 -37.77 10.90 22.29
CA THR A 37 -37.44 9.91 21.25
C THR A 37 -36.45 10.47 20.23
N MET A 38 -36.40 11.80 20.08
CA MET A 38 -35.46 12.48 19.20
C MET A 38 -34.03 12.34 19.72
N GLU A 39 -33.81 12.46 21.04
CA GLU A 39 -32.50 12.23 21.67
C GLU A 39 -32.09 10.75 21.59
N ALA A 40 -33.00 9.82 21.84
CA ALA A 40 -32.74 8.39 21.71
C ALA A 40 -32.44 7.99 20.25
N ALA A 41 -33.23 8.48 19.29
CA ALA A 41 -33.02 8.25 17.87
C ALA A 41 -31.71 8.89 17.38
N THR A 42 -31.37 10.10 17.86
CA THR A 42 -30.09 10.76 17.56
C THR A 42 -28.92 9.96 18.11
N LYS A 43 -29.03 9.43 19.33
CA LYS A 43 -27.98 8.64 19.98
C LYS A 43 -27.81 7.26 19.31
N THR A 44 -28.90 6.61 18.92
CA THR A 44 -28.87 5.38 18.12
C THR A 44 -28.28 5.62 16.74
N TYR A 45 -28.64 6.74 16.10
CA TYR A 45 -28.09 7.14 14.79
C TYR A 45 -26.59 7.45 14.87
N GLN A 46 -26.15 8.18 15.89
CA GLN A 46 -24.72 8.43 16.16
C GLN A 46 -23.97 7.12 16.40
N GLY A 47 -24.53 6.19 17.19
CA GLY A 47 -23.93 4.87 17.39
C GLY A 47 -23.79 4.06 16.10
N ALA A 48 -24.80 4.09 15.21
CA ALA A 48 -24.73 3.42 13.92
C ALA A 48 -23.69 4.06 12.98
N LEU A 49 -23.59 5.39 12.96
CA LEU A 49 -22.57 6.11 12.21
C LEU A 49 -21.15 5.82 12.72
N ASP A 50 -20.97 5.76 14.05
CA ASP A 50 -19.68 5.46 14.66
C ASP A 50 -19.21 4.04 14.32
N VAL A 51 -20.14 3.07 14.31
CA VAL A 51 -19.84 1.69 13.88
C VAL A 51 -19.46 1.67 12.40
N ALA A 52 -20.26 2.31 11.53
CA ALA A 52 -19.98 2.36 10.09
C ALA A 52 -18.61 2.99 9.80
N ARG A 53 -18.27 4.08 10.50
CA ARG A 53 -16.98 4.75 10.38
C ARG A 53 -15.82 3.84 10.81
N ARG A 54 -15.95 3.13 11.94
CA ARG A 54 -14.93 2.18 12.40
C ARG A 54 -14.75 1.02 11.42
N THR A 55 -15.84 0.51 10.85
CA THR A 55 -15.78 -0.54 9.83
C THR A 55 -15.05 -0.05 8.56
N ALA A 56 -15.38 1.15 8.07
CA ALA A 56 -14.70 1.74 6.92
C ALA A 56 -13.19 1.93 7.17
N GLN A 57 -12.82 2.41 8.36
CA GLN A 57 -11.42 2.52 8.79
C GLN A 57 -10.69 1.18 8.80
N GLN A 58 -11.30 0.14 9.41
CA GLN A 58 -10.69 -1.19 9.47
C GLN A 58 -10.50 -1.80 8.07
N GLN A 59 -11.48 -1.62 7.17
CA GLN A 59 -11.37 -2.05 5.79
C GLN A 59 -10.24 -1.30 5.06
N ALA A 60 -10.14 0.01 5.23
CA ALA A 60 -9.08 0.82 4.65
C ALA A 60 -7.69 0.36 5.11
N TYR A 61 -7.51 0.09 6.40
CA TYR A 61 -6.22 -0.35 6.96
C TYR A 61 -5.84 -1.74 6.47
N THR A 62 -6.80 -2.67 6.43
CA THR A 62 -6.60 -4.03 5.91
C THR A 62 -6.21 -4.00 4.43
N LEU A 63 -6.86 -3.14 3.64
CA LEU A 63 -6.58 -2.98 2.22
C LEU A 63 -5.14 -2.49 2.01
N LEU A 64 -4.66 -1.51 2.79
CA LEU A 64 -3.28 -1.05 2.71
C LEU A 64 -2.27 -2.13 3.14
N LEU A 65 -2.50 -2.82 4.26
CA LEU A 65 -1.60 -3.90 4.70
C LEU A 65 -1.48 -5.00 3.65
N ASN A 66 -2.60 -5.43 3.07
CA ASN A 66 -2.60 -6.46 2.03
C ASN A 66 -1.86 -6.00 0.77
N ALA A 67 -2.13 -4.78 0.29
CA ALA A 67 -1.46 -4.24 -0.89
C ALA A 67 0.05 -4.07 -0.66
N ALA A 68 0.44 -3.57 0.51
CA ALA A 68 1.84 -3.31 0.83
C ALA A 68 2.63 -4.60 1.06
N ASN A 69 2.06 -5.60 1.76
CA ASN A 69 2.70 -6.91 1.94
C ASN A 69 2.87 -7.64 0.60
N ARG A 70 1.85 -7.65 -0.27
CA ARG A 70 1.99 -8.24 -1.61
C ARG A 70 3.08 -7.57 -2.43
N TYR A 71 3.17 -6.25 -2.34
CA TYR A 71 4.22 -5.50 -3.04
C TYR A 71 5.61 -5.84 -2.47
N GLU A 72 5.75 -5.88 -1.15
CA GLU A 72 6.99 -6.27 -0.46
C GLU A 72 7.43 -7.70 -0.86
N GLU A 73 6.54 -8.67 -0.77
CA GLU A 73 6.78 -10.07 -1.17
C GLU A 73 7.17 -10.19 -2.64
N ALA A 74 6.48 -9.47 -3.53
CA ALA A 74 6.80 -9.46 -4.96
C ALA A 74 8.21 -8.90 -5.22
N THR A 75 8.63 -7.88 -4.47
CA THR A 75 9.94 -7.26 -4.65
C THR A 75 11.09 -8.03 -4.02
N GLU A 76 10.86 -8.93 -3.04
CA GLU A 76 11.92 -9.69 -2.35
C GLU A 76 12.83 -10.44 -3.34
N GLY A 77 12.24 -11.15 -4.30
CA GLY A 77 12.99 -11.90 -5.32
C GLY A 77 13.77 -11.03 -6.30
N GLN A 78 13.51 -9.72 -6.34
CA GLN A 78 14.20 -8.77 -7.21
C GLN A 78 15.39 -8.09 -6.54
N ILE A 79 15.45 -8.08 -5.21
CA ILE A 79 16.48 -7.36 -4.46
C ILE A 79 17.87 -7.91 -4.77
N ASP A 80 18.01 -9.24 -4.80
CA ASP A 80 19.29 -9.88 -5.08
C ASP A 80 19.71 -9.68 -6.54
N ALA A 81 18.75 -9.80 -7.48
CA ALA A 81 19.00 -9.49 -8.89
C ALA A 81 19.42 -8.02 -9.11
N ALA A 82 18.78 -7.09 -8.42
CA ALA A 82 19.14 -5.67 -8.47
C ALA A 82 20.52 -5.41 -7.87
N ALA A 83 20.86 -6.06 -6.75
CA ALA A 83 22.19 -5.96 -6.14
C ALA A 83 23.28 -6.48 -7.07
N GLU A 84 23.09 -7.66 -7.68
CA GLU A 84 24.02 -8.26 -8.65
C GLU A 84 24.21 -7.35 -9.89
N LEU A 85 23.15 -6.71 -10.39
CA LEU A 85 23.24 -5.75 -11.50
C LEU A 85 24.05 -4.49 -11.12
N ILE A 86 23.80 -3.93 -9.93
CA ILE A 86 24.53 -2.74 -9.46
C ILE A 86 26.01 -3.08 -9.22
N GLU A 87 26.30 -4.27 -8.69
CA GLU A 87 27.67 -4.75 -8.47
C GLU A 87 28.42 -4.91 -9.78
N ALA A 88 27.81 -5.54 -10.79
CA ALA A 88 28.42 -5.66 -12.12
C ALA A 88 28.72 -4.30 -12.77
N LEU A 89 27.87 -3.29 -12.53
CA LEU A 89 28.12 -1.92 -12.99
C LEU A 89 29.24 -1.23 -12.20
N CYS A 90 29.32 -1.49 -10.89
CA CYS A 90 30.42 -1.00 -10.05
C CYS A 90 31.76 -1.60 -10.52
N ASP A 91 31.83 -2.92 -10.76
CA ASP A 91 33.01 -3.59 -11.28
C ASP A 91 33.45 -2.98 -12.62
N ARG A 92 32.49 -2.82 -13.55
CA ARG A 92 32.75 -2.22 -14.86
C ARG A 92 33.28 -0.79 -14.75
N SER A 93 32.76 0.01 -13.82
CA SER A 93 33.25 1.38 -13.58
C SER A 93 34.68 1.42 -13.03
N GLN A 94 35.12 0.35 -12.37
CA GLN A 94 36.47 0.21 -11.80
C GLN A 94 37.44 -0.54 -12.72
N GLY A 95 36.99 -0.93 -13.93
CA GLY A 95 37.79 -1.75 -14.85
C GLY A 95 37.98 -3.20 -14.37
N ILE A 96 37.18 -3.65 -13.42
CA ILE A 96 37.18 -5.02 -12.90
C ILE A 96 36.31 -5.87 -13.82
N PRO A 97 36.79 -7.04 -14.30
CA PRO A 97 35.95 -7.97 -15.04
C PRO A 97 34.80 -8.47 -14.16
N SER A 98 33.57 -8.33 -14.63
CA SER A 98 32.41 -8.88 -13.92
C SER A 98 32.44 -10.41 -13.96
N GLU A 99 32.09 -11.04 -12.84
CA GLU A 99 31.93 -12.50 -12.75
C GLU A 99 30.65 -13.00 -13.45
N LEU A 100 29.73 -12.09 -13.79
CA LEU A 100 28.45 -12.42 -14.42
C LEU A 100 28.57 -12.42 -15.95
N SER A 101 28.05 -13.48 -16.57
CA SER A 101 27.89 -13.53 -18.02
C SER A 101 26.76 -12.61 -18.47
N GLU A 102 26.81 -12.13 -19.72
CA GLU A 102 25.73 -11.29 -20.29
C GLU A 102 24.36 -11.99 -20.29
N ALA A 103 24.33 -13.32 -20.43
CA ALA A 103 23.08 -14.09 -20.32
C ALA A 103 22.47 -14.00 -18.91
N ARG A 104 23.32 -14.01 -17.87
CA ARG A 104 22.88 -13.89 -16.48
C ARG A 104 22.49 -12.46 -16.13
N LEU A 105 23.24 -11.46 -16.60
CA LEU A 105 22.84 -10.04 -16.49
C LEU A 105 21.46 -9.82 -17.12
N GLN A 106 21.21 -10.38 -18.31
CA GLN A 106 19.91 -10.26 -18.95
C GLN A 106 18.79 -10.95 -18.16
N ALA A 107 19.07 -12.10 -17.54
CA ALA A 107 18.10 -12.76 -16.66
C ALA A 107 17.74 -11.89 -15.45
N HIS A 108 18.72 -11.25 -14.80
CA HIS A 108 18.47 -10.33 -13.70
C HIS A 108 17.68 -9.10 -14.12
N ARG A 109 17.96 -8.52 -15.31
CA ARG A 109 17.14 -7.42 -15.86
C ARG A 109 15.68 -7.83 -16.02
N ASN A 110 15.43 -9.04 -16.53
CA ASN A 110 14.08 -9.55 -16.68
C ASN A 110 13.39 -9.64 -15.32
N VAL A 111 14.05 -10.24 -14.32
CA VAL A 111 13.53 -10.35 -12.93
C VAL A 111 13.18 -8.97 -12.36
N VAL A 112 14.09 -7.99 -12.45
CA VAL A 112 13.83 -6.63 -11.93
C VAL A 112 12.68 -5.94 -12.68
N SER A 113 12.53 -6.22 -13.98
CA SER A 113 11.50 -5.59 -14.82
C SER A 113 10.07 -6.10 -14.60
N GLU A 114 9.90 -7.27 -13.96
CA GLU A 114 8.60 -7.96 -13.82
C GLU A 114 7.66 -7.31 -12.79
N VAL A 115 8.17 -6.72 -11.70
CA VAL A 115 7.33 -6.07 -10.68
C VAL A 115 7.28 -4.57 -10.94
N ARG A 116 6.12 -4.07 -11.37
CA ARG A 116 5.95 -2.64 -11.71
C ARG A 116 4.80 -1.93 -11.04
N SER A 117 3.85 -2.63 -10.42
CA SER A 117 2.63 -1.94 -9.98
C SER A 117 2.65 -1.55 -8.51
N LEU A 118 3.01 -0.29 -8.26
CA LEU A 118 2.69 0.42 -7.02
C LEU A 118 1.20 0.78 -6.90
N GLY A 119 0.42 0.60 -7.96
CA GLY A 119 -0.93 1.15 -8.08
C GLY A 119 -1.87 0.76 -6.93
N GLU A 120 -1.81 -0.49 -6.48
CA GLU A 120 -2.62 -0.98 -5.36
C GLU A 120 -2.25 -0.28 -4.05
N VAL A 121 -0.95 -0.12 -3.77
CA VAL A 121 -0.46 0.60 -2.58
C VAL A 121 -0.89 2.06 -2.62
N LEU A 122 -0.73 2.74 -3.76
CA LEU A 122 -1.12 4.15 -3.92
C LEU A 122 -2.63 4.35 -3.73
N ALA A 123 -3.44 3.47 -4.31
CA ALA A 123 -4.89 3.49 -4.15
C ALA A 123 -5.28 3.27 -2.68
N ALA A 124 -4.64 2.31 -2.02
CA ALA A 124 -4.92 1.99 -0.62
C ALA A 124 -4.60 3.13 0.34
N VAL A 125 -3.45 3.79 0.16
CA VAL A 125 -3.05 4.97 0.96
C VAL A 125 -4.07 6.10 0.82
N ARG A 126 -4.65 6.28 -0.38
CA ARG A 126 -5.71 7.26 -0.62
C ARG A 126 -6.97 6.92 0.18
N VAL A 127 -7.39 5.66 0.21
CA VAL A 127 -8.55 5.22 1.00
C VAL A 127 -8.29 5.45 2.50
N VAL A 128 -7.10 5.12 3.00
CA VAL A 128 -6.73 5.40 4.40
C VAL A 128 -6.79 6.89 4.72
N GLY A 129 -6.39 7.76 3.79
CA GLY A 129 -6.49 9.22 3.98
C GLY A 129 -7.92 9.77 4.02
N LEU A 130 -8.88 9.06 3.44
CA LEU A 130 -10.30 9.44 3.48
C LEU A 130 -10.97 8.99 4.78
N GLU A 131 -10.61 7.81 5.29
CA GLU A 131 -11.31 7.17 6.41
C GLU A 131 -10.60 7.34 7.76
N GLY A 132 -9.27 7.34 7.75
CA GLY A 132 -8.44 7.28 8.96
C GLY A 132 -8.21 8.65 9.62
N PRO A 133 -7.88 8.67 10.92
CA PRO A 133 -7.39 9.87 11.58
C PRO A 133 -6.00 10.25 11.04
N SER A 134 -5.61 11.51 11.20
CA SER A 134 -4.38 12.05 10.61
C SER A 134 -3.13 11.24 10.94
N ILE A 135 -2.99 10.71 12.16
CA ILE A 135 -1.83 9.89 12.55
C ILE A 135 -1.70 8.60 11.72
N VAL A 136 -2.82 7.95 11.39
CA VAL A 136 -2.83 6.75 10.55
C VAL A 136 -2.59 7.11 9.09
N HIS A 137 -3.09 8.27 8.65
CA HIS A 137 -2.81 8.77 7.31
C HIS A 137 -1.32 9.10 7.10
N GLU A 138 -0.65 9.72 8.08
CA GLU A 138 0.80 9.97 8.00
C GLU A 138 1.59 8.65 7.96
N ALA A 139 1.21 7.66 8.76
CA ALA A 139 1.82 6.33 8.69
C ALA A 139 1.63 5.68 7.30
N ALA A 140 0.45 5.83 6.69
CA ALA A 140 0.20 5.36 5.33
C ALA A 140 1.05 6.08 4.27
N LYS A 141 1.33 7.38 4.45
CA LYS A 141 2.27 8.11 3.59
C LYS A 141 3.69 7.56 3.72
N SER A 142 4.13 7.18 4.92
CA SER A 142 5.44 6.53 5.10
C SER A 142 5.54 5.24 4.28
N VAL A 143 4.50 4.40 4.29
CA VAL A 143 4.44 3.19 3.45
C VAL A 143 4.55 3.54 1.96
N ARG A 144 3.76 4.53 1.51
CA ARG A 144 3.81 5.03 0.12
C ARG A 144 5.21 5.46 -0.28
N ASP A 145 5.87 6.23 0.57
CA ASP A 145 7.15 6.86 0.27
C ASP A 145 8.27 5.81 0.23
N SER A 146 8.26 4.85 1.16
CA SER A 146 9.18 3.71 1.12
C SER A 146 8.97 2.85 -0.12
N ALA A 147 7.72 2.50 -0.45
CA ALA A 147 7.40 1.72 -1.65
C ALA A 147 7.84 2.47 -2.94
N SER A 148 7.58 3.78 -3.01
CA SER A 148 7.99 4.62 -4.14
C SER A 148 9.50 4.72 -4.28
N ASN A 149 10.22 4.78 -3.16
CA ASN A 149 11.69 4.81 -3.17
C ASN A 149 12.28 3.48 -3.65
N LEU A 150 11.67 2.35 -3.26
CA LEU A 150 12.08 1.04 -3.75
C LEU A 150 11.82 0.90 -5.25
N ALA A 151 10.61 1.24 -5.72
CA ALA A 151 10.28 1.19 -7.14
C ALA A 151 11.24 2.04 -7.98
N ARG A 152 11.51 3.29 -7.56
CA ARG A 152 12.46 4.16 -8.26
C ARG A 152 13.86 3.56 -8.32
N LEU A 153 14.33 2.93 -7.25
CA LEU A 153 15.63 2.25 -7.26
C LEU A 153 15.64 1.11 -8.28
N LEU A 154 14.60 0.29 -8.33
CA LEU A 154 14.50 -0.83 -9.27
C LEU A 154 14.39 -0.35 -10.72
N GLU A 155 13.66 0.74 -10.98
CA GLU A 155 13.56 1.36 -12.31
C GLU A 155 14.87 1.97 -12.79
N SER A 156 15.70 2.48 -11.87
CA SER A 156 16.98 3.13 -12.16
C SER A 156 18.18 2.26 -11.81
N VAL A 157 18.01 0.94 -11.66
CA VAL A 157 19.03 0.03 -11.14
C VAL A 157 20.32 0.04 -11.98
N GLU A 158 20.20 0.26 -13.29
CA GLU A 158 21.34 0.36 -14.22
C GLU A 158 21.70 1.79 -14.62
N GLU A 159 21.12 2.79 -13.95
CA GLU A 159 21.41 4.19 -14.28
C GLU A 159 22.81 4.59 -13.79
N VAL A 160 23.53 5.33 -14.62
CA VAL A 160 24.91 5.76 -14.38
C VAL A 160 25.06 7.26 -14.62
N ASN A 161 25.93 7.91 -13.84
CA ASN A 161 26.41 9.25 -14.16
C ASN A 161 27.56 9.11 -15.16
N GLN A 162 27.47 9.81 -16.30
CA GLN A 162 28.56 9.90 -17.29
C GLN A 162 29.32 11.21 -17.11
N PHE A 163 30.64 11.16 -17.28
CA PHE A 163 31.54 12.30 -17.20
C PHE A 163 32.17 12.58 -18.57
N ASP A 164 32.61 13.83 -18.80
CA ASP A 164 33.14 14.29 -20.10
C ASP A 164 34.40 13.54 -20.56
N ASN A 165 35.10 12.87 -19.64
CA ASN A 165 36.26 12.03 -19.91
C ASN A 165 35.91 10.59 -20.34
N GLY A 166 34.62 10.25 -20.47
CA GLY A 166 34.15 8.92 -20.81
C GLY A 166 34.08 7.95 -19.63
N GLU A 167 34.43 8.39 -18.42
CA GLU A 167 34.19 7.62 -17.21
C GLU A 167 32.69 7.63 -16.86
N PHE A 168 32.24 6.59 -16.17
CA PHE A 168 30.91 6.55 -15.61
C PHE A 168 30.92 5.99 -14.19
N ASN A 169 29.94 6.36 -13.39
CA ASN A 169 29.77 5.83 -12.04
C ASN A 169 28.30 5.45 -11.82
N PRO A 170 28.00 4.24 -11.31
CA PRO A 170 26.63 3.86 -10.96
C PRO A 170 25.98 4.85 -10.01
N ILE A 171 24.71 5.15 -10.24
CA ILE A 171 23.94 6.03 -9.33
C ILE A 171 23.73 5.33 -7.99
N HIS A 172 23.49 4.02 -8.02
CA HIS A 172 23.18 3.22 -6.83
C HIS A 172 24.38 2.41 -6.33
N ARG A 173 24.25 1.94 -5.09
CA ARG A 173 25.19 0.99 -4.47
C ARG A 173 24.48 -0.35 -4.21
N PRO A 174 25.17 -1.50 -4.27
CA PRO A 174 24.52 -2.81 -4.17
C PRO A 174 23.65 -2.97 -2.92
N GLN A 175 24.15 -2.49 -1.78
CA GLN A 175 23.44 -2.55 -0.50
C GLN A 175 22.22 -1.61 -0.41
N TRP A 176 21.96 -0.75 -1.40
CA TRP A 176 20.79 0.13 -1.38
C TRP A 176 19.50 -0.63 -1.65
N ALA A 177 19.51 -1.65 -2.52
CA ALA A 177 18.32 -2.44 -2.83
C ALA A 177 17.74 -3.05 -1.54
N ARG A 178 18.57 -3.78 -0.79
CA ARG A 178 18.18 -4.38 0.50
C ARG A 178 17.74 -3.33 1.52
N ARG A 179 18.50 -2.24 1.66
CA ARG A 179 18.14 -1.15 2.60
C ARG A 179 16.79 -0.50 2.29
N ARG A 180 16.44 -0.32 1.01
CA ARG A 180 15.14 0.26 0.61
C ARG A 180 13.99 -0.71 0.84
N HIS A 181 14.22 -2.00 0.61
CA HIS A 181 13.28 -3.06 0.93
C HIS A 181 13.02 -3.17 2.44
N ASP A 182 14.08 -3.20 3.26
CA ASP A 182 13.94 -3.20 4.72
C ASP A 182 13.19 -1.96 5.23
N ALA A 183 13.41 -0.79 4.62
CA ALA A 183 12.68 0.44 4.95
C ALA A 183 11.18 0.36 4.59
N LEU A 184 10.84 -0.34 3.50
CA LEU A 184 9.45 -0.66 3.17
C LEU A 184 8.84 -1.57 4.24
N ARG A 185 9.50 -2.70 4.54
CA ARG A 185 9.04 -3.64 5.58
C ARG A 185 8.80 -2.93 6.92
N SER A 186 9.78 -2.15 7.38
CA SER A 186 9.66 -1.35 8.62
C SER A 186 8.46 -0.40 8.58
N SER A 187 8.22 0.28 7.46
CA SER A 187 7.09 1.20 7.34
C SER A 187 5.72 0.49 7.37
N ILE A 188 5.64 -0.74 6.84
CA ILE A 188 4.43 -1.58 6.89
C ILE A 188 4.16 -2.02 8.33
N GLU A 189 5.20 -2.47 9.03
CA GLU A 189 5.11 -2.85 10.45
C GLU A 189 4.64 -1.68 11.32
N ASP A 190 5.27 -0.51 11.16
CA ASP A 190 4.90 0.72 11.86
C ASP A 190 3.46 1.14 11.58
N PHE A 191 3.03 1.07 10.31
CA PHE A 191 1.64 1.31 9.94
C PHE A 191 0.69 0.34 10.65
N GLY A 192 1.02 -0.96 10.68
CA GLY A 192 0.23 -1.98 11.37
C GLY A 192 0.07 -1.71 12.87
N VAL A 193 1.15 -1.26 13.53
CA VAL A 193 1.11 -0.86 14.95
C VAL A 193 0.22 0.38 15.15
N ILE A 194 0.43 1.44 14.37
CA ILE A 194 -0.32 2.69 14.48
C ILE A 194 -1.81 2.47 14.17
N ALA A 195 -2.13 1.71 13.13
CA ALA A 195 -3.50 1.35 12.76
C ALA A 195 -4.19 0.55 13.87
N ARG A 196 -3.48 -0.38 14.52
CA ARG A 196 -4.03 -1.17 15.65
C ARG A 196 -4.39 -0.27 16.83
N LEU A 197 -3.50 0.65 17.19
CA LEU A 197 -3.70 1.59 18.30
C LEU A 197 -4.83 2.60 18.03
N ASN A 198 -5.15 2.88 16.76
CA ASN A 198 -6.10 3.91 16.36
C ASN A 198 -7.36 3.39 15.62
N GLY A 199 -7.52 2.07 15.51
CA GLY A 199 -8.59 1.39 14.77
C GLY A 199 -9.21 0.18 15.47
N GLY A 200 -8.68 -0.20 16.65
CA GLY A 200 -9.26 -1.21 17.52
C GLY A 200 -9.20 -2.63 16.92
N TYR A 201 -8.03 -3.25 16.95
CA TYR A 201 -7.95 -4.70 17.11
C TYR A 201 -7.94 -4.98 18.62
N ALA A 202 -9.10 -4.84 19.27
CA ALA A 202 -9.31 -5.59 20.50
C ALA A 202 -9.63 -7.01 20.04
N GLY A 203 -8.59 -7.79 19.75
CA GLY A 203 -8.69 -9.22 19.98
C GLY A 203 -9.22 -9.36 21.40
N SER A 204 -10.33 -10.08 21.54
CA SER A 204 -10.93 -10.48 22.79
C SER A 204 -9.85 -10.70 23.85
N GLY A 205 -9.73 -9.74 24.76
CA GLY A 205 -9.10 -10.00 26.03
C GLY A 205 -10.02 -11.00 26.72
N ASP A 206 -9.64 -12.27 26.65
CA ASP A 206 -10.07 -13.22 27.65
C ASP A 206 -9.57 -12.69 28.98
N VAL A 207 -10.53 -12.15 29.73
CA VAL A 207 -10.45 -12.05 31.18
C VAL A 207 -10.71 -13.46 31.68
N GLU A 208 -9.63 -14.15 32.06
CA GLU A 208 -9.64 -15.05 33.22
C GLU A 208 -8.61 -14.56 34.23
#